data_AF-A0A1F4C879-F1
#
_entry.id   AF-A0A1F4C879-F1
#
_cell.length_a   1.000
_cell.length_b   1.000
_cell.length_c   1.000
_cell.angle_alpha   90.00
_cell.angle_beta   90.00
_cell.angle_gamma   90.00
#
_symmetry.space_group_name_H-M   'P 1'
#
loop_
_entity.id
_entity.type
_entity.pdbx_description
1 polymer ?
#
loop_
_entity_poly.entity_id
_entity_poly.type
_entity_poly.pdbx_seq_one_letter_code
_entity_poly.pdbx_strand_id
1 'polypeptide(L)'
;MDHSEFDPERYIMFKLQVQEDDKDPQAWHDIQGPDGKLLTFEKETEARARLEQLFPILVKMERYAAGSKRTRVVSMYAEDKD
;
A
#
# COMPACT_ATOMS: atom_id res chain seq x y z
N MET A 1 11.64 35.92 8.87
CA MET A 1 11.27 34.70 9.60
C MET A 1 10.09 34.13 8.85
N ASP A 2 10.38 33.22 7.93
CA ASP A 2 9.35 32.53 7.15
C ASP A 2 9.05 31.23 7.89
N HIS A 3 8.07 31.31 8.78
CA HIS A 3 7.47 30.16 9.43
C HIS A 3 6.04 30.12 8.92
N SER A 4 5.72 29.25 7.97
CA SER A 4 4.42 28.56 7.84
C SER A 4 4.30 27.92 6.45
N GLU A 5 4.69 26.65 6.31
CA GLU A 5 4.08 25.70 5.34
C GLU A 5 4.59 24.27 5.61
N PHE A 6 4.73 23.91 6.88
CA PHE A 6 4.77 22.50 7.28
C PHE A 6 3.45 22.25 7.98
N ASP A 7 2.41 21.90 7.24
CA ASP A 7 1.18 21.34 7.81
C ASP A 7 1.55 20.05 8.55
N PRO A 8 1.64 20.06 9.90
CA PRO A 8 2.09 18.90 10.65
C PRO A 8 1.01 17.81 10.74
N GLU A 9 -0.17 18.06 10.15
CA GLU A 9 -1.34 17.18 10.17
C GLU A 9 -1.55 16.40 8.87
N ARG A 10 -0.57 16.42 7.94
CA ARG A 10 -0.55 15.49 6.80
C ARG A 10 -0.31 14.07 7.32
N TYR A 11 -1.38 13.40 7.75
CA TYR A 11 -1.31 12.01 8.18
C TYR A 11 -0.81 11.16 7.02
N ILE A 12 0.35 10.53 7.22
CA ILE A 12 0.87 9.55 6.26
C ILE A 12 0.07 8.27 6.46
N MET A 13 -0.73 7.94 5.46
CA MET A 13 -1.41 6.65 5.38
C MET A 13 -0.64 5.71 4.45
N PHE A 14 -0.83 4.42 4.64
CA PHE A 14 -0.20 3.37 3.86
C PHE A 14 -1.30 2.55 3.22
N LYS A 15 -1.26 2.45 1.90
CA LYS A 15 -2.15 1.58 1.15
C LYS A 15 -1.39 0.37 0.61
N LEU A 16 -2.15 -0.68 0.34
CA LEU A 16 -1.62 -1.93 -0.17
C LEU A 16 -1.90 -2.00 -1.66
N GLN A 17 -0.91 -2.39 -2.44
CA GLN A 17 -1.06 -2.60 -3.87
C GLN A 17 -0.55 -3.97 -4.28
N VAL A 18 -1.23 -4.57 -5.24
CA VAL A 18 -0.84 -5.85 -5.84
C VAL A 18 -0.76 -5.69 -7.36
N GLN A 19 0.31 -6.22 -7.93
CA GLN A 19 0.46 -6.41 -9.36
C GLN A 19 -0.10 -7.79 -9.67
N GLU A 20 -1.27 -7.81 -10.29
CA GLU A 20 -1.89 -9.07 -10.72
C GLU A 20 -1.56 -9.43 -12.17
N ASP A 21 -1.19 -8.43 -12.96
CA ASP A 21 -0.87 -8.57 -14.37
C ASP A 21 0.63 -8.80 -14.57
N ASP A 22 0.99 -9.96 -15.11
CA ASP A 22 2.37 -10.30 -15.46
C ASP A 22 2.86 -9.50 -16.67
N LYS A 23 1.93 -9.15 -17.58
CA LYS A 23 2.28 -8.53 -18.85
C LYS A 23 2.55 -7.04 -18.71
N ASP A 24 1.96 -6.42 -17.69
CA ASP A 24 2.13 -5.01 -17.38
C ASP A 24 2.76 -4.80 -15.99
N PRO A 25 4.10 -4.64 -15.91
CA PRO A 25 4.81 -4.39 -14.65
C PRO A 25 4.47 -3.03 -14.02
N GLN A 26 3.63 -2.22 -14.66
CA GLN A 26 3.13 -0.93 -14.18
C GLN A 26 1.66 -1.00 -13.73
N ALA A 27 0.95 -2.10 -13.99
CA ALA A 27 -0.43 -2.30 -13.56
C ALA A 27 -0.47 -2.72 -12.08
N TRP A 28 -0.52 -1.72 -11.19
CA TRP A 28 -0.71 -1.92 -9.75
C TRP A 28 -2.16 -1.67 -9.38
N HIS A 29 -2.79 -2.66 -8.77
CA HIS A 29 -4.16 -2.58 -8.28
C HIS A 29 -4.15 -2.32 -6.77
N ASP A 30 -4.94 -1.34 -6.34
CA ASP A 30 -5.12 -1.07 -4.92
C ASP A 30 -5.96 -2.18 -4.27
N ILE A 31 -5.50 -2.68 -3.13
CA ILE A 31 -6.19 -3.74 -2.40
C ILE A 31 -7.36 -3.12 -1.63
N GLN A 32 -8.55 -3.67 -1.87
CA GLN A 32 -9.76 -3.31 -1.14
C GLN A 32 -9.99 -4.27 0.03
N GLY A 33 -10.52 -3.74 1.12
CA GLY A 33 -10.99 -4.54 2.24
C GLY A 33 -12.26 -5.33 1.90
N PRO A 34 -12.72 -6.18 2.84
CA PRO A 34 -13.94 -6.97 2.64
C PRO A 34 -15.20 -6.11 2.40
N ASP A 35 -15.18 -4.85 2.85
CA ASP A 35 -16.24 -3.87 2.63
C ASP A 35 -16.22 -3.21 1.24
N GLY A 36 -15.29 -3.60 0.34
CA GLY A 36 -15.10 -2.98 -0.98
C GLY A 36 -14.46 -1.59 -0.93
N LYS A 37 -14.01 -1.14 0.24
CA LYS A 37 -13.30 0.13 0.44
C LYS A 37 -11.79 -0.06 0.31
N LEU A 38 -11.09 0.97 -0.16
CA LEU A 38 -9.62 0.98 -0.19
C LEU A 38 -9.05 0.68 1.19
N LEU A 39 -8.13 -0.29 1.25
CA LEU A 39 -7.53 -0.71 2.51
C LEU A 39 -6.31 0.18 2.82
N THR A 40 -6.46 1.05 3.81
CA THR A 40 -5.45 2.02 4.24
C THR A 40 -5.10 1.83 5.71
N PHE A 41 -3.87 2.16 6.09
CA PHE A 41 -3.32 1.98 7.43
C PHE A 41 -2.54 3.21 7.85
N GLU A 42 -2.49 3.50 9.15
CA GLU A 42 -1.67 4.61 9.67
C GLU A 42 -0.19 4.23 9.82
N LYS A 43 0.11 2.93 9.88
CA LYS A 43 1.48 2.41 10.05
C LYS A 43 1.85 1.45 8.93
N GLU A 44 3.07 1.60 8.42
CA GLU A 44 3.64 0.69 7.42
C GLU A 44 3.66 -0.76 7.93
N THR A 45 4.01 -0.97 9.21
CA THR A 45 4.11 -2.30 9.80
C THR A 45 2.75 -3.00 9.84
N GLU A 46 1.67 -2.27 10.11
CA GLU A 46 0.31 -2.81 10.08
C GLU A 46 -0.13 -3.12 8.65
N ALA A 47 0.19 -2.23 7.70
CA ALA A 47 -0.04 -2.47 6.28
C ALA A 47 0.67 -3.73 5.79
N ARG A 48 1.95 -3.89 6.12
CA ARG A 48 2.75 -5.07 5.76
C ARG A 48 2.23 -6.35 6.41
N ALA A 49 1.90 -6.31 7.70
CA ALA A 49 1.33 -7.45 8.40
C ALA A 49 0.00 -7.88 7.75
N ARG A 50 -0.83 -6.92 7.32
CA ARG A 50 -2.08 -7.24 6.62
C ARG A 50 -1.84 -7.79 5.22
N LEU A 51 -0.85 -7.27 4.50
CA LEU A 51 -0.42 -7.79 3.20
C LEU A 51 0.04 -9.26 3.32
N GLU A 52 0.79 -9.59 4.38
CA GLU A 52 1.21 -10.97 4.71
C GLU A 52 0.03 -11.87 5.05
N GLN A 53 -1.01 -11.35 5.71
CA GLN A 53 -2.22 -12.12 6.00
C GLN A 53 -3.08 -12.38 4.77
N LEU A 54 -3.20 -11.40 3.87
CA LEU A 54 -4.00 -11.51 2.64
C LEU A 54 -3.27 -12.31 1.56
N PHE A 55 -1.96 -12.08 1.42
CA PHE A 55 -1.13 -12.68 0.37
C PHE A 55 0.15 -13.31 0.94
N PRO A 56 0.05 -14.28 1.87
CA PRO A 56 1.21 -14.90 2.51
C PRO A 56 2.15 -15.57 1.50
N ILE A 57 1.59 -16.07 0.40
CA ILE A 57 2.34 -16.68 -0.69
C ILE A 57 3.09 -15.61 -1.50
N LEU A 58 2.46 -14.49 -1.86
CA LEU A 58 3.11 -13.43 -2.65
C LEU A 58 4.24 -12.77 -1.86
N VAL A 59 4.02 -12.49 -0.56
CA VAL A 59 5.09 -11.92 0.28
C VAL A 59 6.26 -12.89 0.45
N LYS A 60 5.99 -14.19 0.56
CA LYS A 60 7.05 -15.21 0.53
C LYS A 60 7.73 -15.27 -0.84
N MET A 61 6.99 -15.17 -1.94
CA MET A 61 7.56 -15.19 -3.29
C MET A 61 8.44 -13.97 -3.58
N GLU A 62 8.13 -12.79 -3.04
CA GLU A 62 9.03 -11.62 -3.09
C GLU A 62 10.44 -11.97 -2.56
N ARG A 63 10.50 -12.83 -1.55
CA ARG A 63 11.74 -13.29 -0.91
C ARG A 63 12.48 -14.40 -1.68
N TYR A 64 11.79 -15.14 -2.56
CA TYR A 64 12.30 -16.36 -3.22
C TYR A 64 12.42 -16.28 -4.76
N ALA A 65 12.02 -15.15 -5.38
CA ALA A 65 12.17 -14.81 -6.80
C ALA A 65 11.09 -15.31 -7.79
N ALA A 66 10.97 -14.53 -8.89
CA ALA A 66 10.46 -14.91 -10.22
C ALA A 66 8.98 -15.34 -10.37
N GLY A 67 8.10 -14.82 -9.52
CA GLY A 67 6.64 -14.88 -9.74
C GLY A 67 6.12 -13.53 -10.23
N SER A 68 5.39 -13.57 -11.34
CA SER A 68 4.73 -12.43 -12.01
C SER A 68 3.96 -11.46 -11.11
N LYS A 69 3.45 -11.95 -9.99
CA LYS A 69 2.59 -11.18 -9.09
C LYS A 69 3.38 -10.68 -7.89
N ARG A 70 3.32 -9.36 -7.66
CA ARG A 70 4.08 -8.67 -6.60
C ARG A 70 3.14 -7.88 -5.70
N THR A 71 3.49 -7.75 -4.43
CA THR A 71 2.72 -6.97 -3.46
C THR A 71 3.61 -5.88 -2.87
N ARG A 72 3.12 -4.64 -2.76
CA ARG A 72 3.88 -3.53 -2.17
C ARG A 72 3.03 -2.70 -1.23
N VAL A 73 3.69 -2.06 -0.29
CA VAL A 73 3.11 -1.03 0.56
C VAL A 73 3.52 0.33 -0.01
N VAL A 74 2.56 1.24 -0.17
CA VAL A 74 2.79 2.59 -0.68
C VAL A 74 2.30 3.58 0.35
N SER A 75 3.16 4.52 0.76
CA SER A 75 2.76 5.67 1.56
C SER A 75 2.04 6.70 0.69
N MET A 76 0.96 7.25 1.23
CA MET A 76 0.17 8.30 0.63
C MET A 76 -0.19 9.32 1.70
N TYR A 77 -0.32 10.57 1.30
CA TYR A 77 -0.83 11.61 2.19
C TYR A 77 -2.35 11.49 2.21
N ALA A 78 -2.94 11.39 3.40
CA ALA A 78 -4.37 11.64 3.54
C ALA A 78 -4.60 13.13 3.25
N GLU A 79 -5.05 13.44 2.05
CA GLU A 79 -5.71 14.72 1.81
C GLU A 79 -7.08 14.65 2.50
N ASP A 80 -7.32 15.58 3.41
CA ASP A 80 -8.63 15.86 3.97
C ASP A 80 -9.61 15.91 2.80
N LYS A 81 -10.58 15.00 2.79
CA LYS A 81 -11.66 15.04 1.80
C LYS A 81 -12.49 16.28 2.12
N ASP A 82 -12.26 17.36 1.39
CA ASP A 82 -13.19 18.50 1.28
C ASP A 82 -14.55 18.02 0.75
#